data_AF-A0A7X6U535-F1
#
_entry.id   AF-A0A7X6U535-F1
#
_cell.length_a   1.000
_cell.length_b   1.000
_cell.length_c   1.000
_cell.angle_alpha   90.00
_cell.angle_beta   90.00
_cell.angle_gamma   90.00
#
_symmetry.space_group_name_H-M   'P 1'
#
loop_
_entity.id
_entity.type
_entity.pdbx_description
1 polymer ?
#
loop_
_entity_poly.entity_id
_entity_poly.type
_entity_poly.pdbx_seq_one_letter_code
_entity_poly.pdbx_strand_id
1 'polypeptide(L)' 'MACTVIGDRESVAEGLRQLIVETGADELMIDSRIYDPEARIHSHNYTTQAMGDMLTQPAMI' A
#
# COMPACT_ATOMS: atom_id res chain seq x y z
N MET A 1 15.12 -4.60 6.88
CA MET A 1 14.07 -3.63 6.53
C MET A 1 12.75 -4.19 7.02
N ALA A 2 11.90 -3.38 7.67
CA ALA A 2 10.54 -3.79 7.96
C ALA A 2 9.67 -3.39 6.75
N CYS A 3 9.33 -4.35 5.87
CA CYS A 3 8.48 -4.10 4.70
C CYS A 3 7.00 -4.32 5.03
N THR A 4 6.59 -3.96 6.25
CA THR A 4 5.24 -4.18 6.75
C THR A 4 4.57 -2.82 6.98
N VAL A 5 3.44 -2.61 6.32
CA VAL A 5 2.61 -1.42 6.44
C VAL A 5 1.29 -1.81 7.10
N ILE A 6 0.91 -1.12 8.16
CA ILE A 6 -0.30 -1.40 8.95
C ILE A 6 -0.94 -0.07 9.33
N GLY A 7 -2.24 0.06 9.18
CA GLY A 7 -2.99 1.23 9.64
C GLY A 7 -4.30 1.41 8.89
N ASP A 8 -4.80 2.64 8.94
CA ASP A 8 -5.89 3.10 8.09
C ASP A 8 -5.42 3.40 6.67
N ARG A 9 -6.35 3.85 5.81
CA ARG A 9 -6.08 4.12 4.39
C ARG A 9 -4.94 5.12 4.18
N GLU A 10 -4.88 6.19 4.98
CA GLU A 10 -3.87 7.25 4.84
C GLU A 10 -2.48 6.74 5.26
N SER A 11 -2.43 6.00 6.38
CA SER A 11 -1.21 5.36 6.87
C SER A 11 -0.67 4.34 5.87
N VAL A 12 -1.57 3.57 5.23
CA VAL A 12 -1.21 2.60 4.18
C VAL A 12 -0.64 3.30 2.95
N ALA A 13 -1.26 4.38 2.49
CA ALA A 13 -0.76 5.13 1.33
C ALA A 13 0.65 5.70 1.57
N GLU A 14 0.86 6.31 2.73
CA GLU A 14 2.16 6.88 3.10
C GLU A 14 3.23 5.79 3.22
N GLY A 15 2.93 4.67 3.88
CA GLY A 15 3.86 3.55 4.04
C GLY A 15 4.24 2.90 2.70
N LEU A 16 3.28 2.71 1.80
CA LEU A 16 3.55 2.17 0.45
C LEU A 16 4.43 3.12 -0.36
N ARG A 17 4.15 4.43 -0.29
CA ARG A 17 4.96 5.44 -0.98
C ARG A 17 6.39 5.48 -0.45
N GLN A 18 6.59 5.37 0.87
CA GLN A 18 7.92 5.28 1.46
C GLN A 18 8.65 4.03 0.96
N LEU A 19 7.99 2.87 0.94
CA LEU A 19 8.57 1.62 0.47
C LEU A 19 9.03 1.71 -0.99
N ILE A 20 8.22 2.32 -1.87
CA ILE A 20 8.57 2.52 -3.29
C ILE A 20 9.79 3.44 -3.41
N VAL A 21 9.81 4.58 -2.71
CA VAL A 21 10.93 5.53 -2.78
C VAL A 21 12.23 4.92 -2.27
N GLU A 22 12.17 4.17 -1.17
CA GLU A 22 13.35 3.53 -0.57
C GLU A 22 13.91 2.39 -1.42
N THR A 23 13.04 1.62 -2.07
CA THR A 23 13.44 0.41 -2.80
C THR A 23 13.64 0.65 -4.30
N GLY A 24 13.05 1.71 -4.86
CA GLY A 24 12.97 1.93 -6.30
C GLY A 24 12.14 0.88 -7.04
N ALA A 25 11.24 0.17 -6.34
CA ALA A 25 10.46 -0.91 -6.94
C ALA A 25 9.36 -0.38 -7.87
N ASP A 26 9.32 -0.91 -9.09
CA ASP A 26 8.26 -0.62 -10.07
C ASP A 26 6.97 -1.43 -9.80
N GLU A 27 7.05 -2.49 -8.99
CA GLU A 27 5.93 -3.36 -8.63
C GLU A 27 6.01 -3.76 -7.15
N LEU A 28 4.84 -3.86 -6.49
CA LEU A 28 4.71 -4.38 -5.13
C LEU A 28 3.79 -5.61 -5.10
N MET A 29 4.33 -6.73 -4.62
CA MET A 29 3.53 -7.92 -4.29
C MET A 29 3.05 -7.84 -2.83
N ILE A 30 1.74 -7.91 -2.62
CA ILE A 30 1.12 -7.71 -1.29
C ILE A 30 0.85 -9.05 -0.61
N ASP A 31 1.62 -9.38 0.43
CA ASP A 31 1.37 -10.51 1.35
C ASP A 31 0.59 -10.03 2.59
N SER A 32 -0.59 -10.60 2.81
CA SER A 32 -1.49 -10.24 3.92
C SER A 32 -1.71 -11.42 4.85
N ARG A 33 -1.11 -11.37 6.05
CA ARG A 33 -1.25 -12.40 7.10
C ARG A 33 -2.45 -12.13 8.02
N ILE A 34 -3.64 -12.06 7.44
CA ILE A 34 -4.90 -11.78 8.13
C ILE A 34 -5.75 -13.05 8.14
N TYR A 35 -6.19 -13.48 9.33
CA TYR A 35 -6.99 -14.70 9.52
C TYR A 35 -8.39 -14.57 8.94
N ASP A 36 -9.09 -13.47 9.27
CA ASP A 36 -10.45 -13.24 8.81
C ASP A 36 -10.49 -12.94 7.30
N PRO A 37 -11.20 -13.73 6.48
CA PRO A 37 -11.20 -13.54 5.04
C PRO A 37 -11.76 -12.20 4.58
N GLU A 38 -12.80 -11.68 5.24
CA GLU A 38 -13.43 -10.41 4.86
C GLU A 38 -12.51 -9.23 5.18
N ALA A 39 -11.88 -9.24 6.36
CA ALA A 39 -10.88 -8.27 6.74
C ALA A 39 -9.66 -8.29 5.80
N ARG A 40 -9.25 -9.49 5.34
CA ARG A 40 -8.16 -9.61 4.36
C ARG A 40 -8.52 -8.95 3.03
N ILE A 41 -9.72 -9.20 2.51
CA ILE A 41 -10.22 -8.55 1.28
C ILE A 41 -10.28 -7.03 1.48
N HIS A 42 -10.78 -6.57 2.62
CA HIS A 42 -10.87 -5.14 2.95
C HIS A 42 -9.49 -4.47 3.00
N SER A 43 -8.48 -5.15 3.57
CA SER A 43 -7.08 -4.69 3.56
C SER A 43 -6.52 -4.53 2.14
N HIS A 44 -6.82 -5.47 1.24
CA HIS A 44 -6.43 -5.36 -0.17
C HIS A 44 -7.13 -4.18 -0.86
N ASN A 45 -8.40 -3.90 -0.53
CA ASN A 45 -9.11 -2.73 -1.07
C ASN A 45 -8.44 -1.41 -0.67
N TYR A 46 -7.99 -1.26 0.58
CA TYR A 46 -7.22 -0.07 0.99
C TYR A 46 -5.91 0.05 0.25
N THR A 47 -5.21 -1.06 0.02
CA THR A 47 -3.96 -1.06 -0.76
C THR A 47 -4.21 -0.60 -2.19
N THR A 48 -5.27 -1.13 -2.84
CA THR A 48 -5.65 -0.73 -4.21
C THR A 48 -6.07 0.74 -4.28
N GLN A 49 -6.85 1.24 -3.31
CA GLN A 49 -7.25 2.64 -3.27
C GLN A 49 -6.04 3.56 -3.11
N ALA A 50 -5.13 3.24 -2.19
CA ALA A 50 -3.90 3.99 -1.98
C ALA A 50 -3.05 4.06 -3.27
N MET A 51 -2.82 2.92 -3.93
CA MET A 51 -2.07 2.87 -5.19
C MET A 51 -2.79 3.62 -6.32
N GLY A 52 -4.12 3.49 -6.41
CA GLY A 52 -4.93 4.21 -7.39
C GLY A 52 -4.86 5.72 -7.23
N ASP A 53 -4.96 6.22 -6.00
CA ASP A 53 -4.81 7.64 -5.67
C ASP A 53 -3.40 8.13 -6.06
N MET A 54 -2.35 7.34 -5.85
CA MET A 54 -0.98 7.69 -6.24
C MET A 54 -0.77 7.72 -7.76
N LEU A 55 -1.38 6.78 -8.50
CA LEU A 55 -1.25 6.70 -9.97
C LEU A 55 -2.08 7.76 -10.71
N THR A 56 -3.11 8.31 -10.06
CA THR A 56 -3.99 9.35 -10.64
C THR A 56 -3.60 10.76 -10.23
N GLN A 57 -2.76 10.92 -9.20
CA GLN A 57 -2.15 12.22 -8.89
C GLN A 57 -1.04 12.53 -9.92
N PRO A 58 -1.02 13.74 -10.51
CA PRO A 58 0.07 14.14 -11.39
C PRO A 58 1.37 14.11 -10.59
N ALA A 59 2.42 13.52 -11.17
CA ALA A 59 3.75 13.48 -10.59
C ALA A 59 4.12 14.87 -10.08
N MET A 60 4.26 15.01 -8.76
CA MET A 60 4.78 16.22 -8.14
C MET A 60 6.23 16.34 -8.60
N ILE A 61 6.45 17.32 -9.49
CA ILE A 61 7.71 17.65 -10.17
C ILE A 61 8.78 18.04 -9.16
#